data_AF-A0A1I8AA00-F1
#
_entry.id   AF-A0A1I8AA00-F1
#
_cell.length_a   1.000
_cell.length_b   1.000
_cell.length_c   1.000
_cell.angle_alpha   90.00
_cell.angle_beta   90.00
_cell.angle_gamma   90.00
#
_symmetry.space_group_name_H-M   'P 1'
#
loop_
_entity.id
_entity.type
_entity.pdbx_description
1 polymer ?
#
loop_
_entity_poly.entity_id
_entity_poly.type
_entity_poly.pdbx_seq_one_letter_code
_entity_poly.pdbx_strand_id
1 'polypeptide(L)'
;MNPSSAAHGASSDHDKFLRQSQDVKNNLINLLESQEKLRRMMMNYSNEIIHGPSITAMNNREISPQRESNDEEKEGSSEEDEISSVSSVSSEEEADLDNDGLSVIEEGASHPEALGQAEKRKLRIVRDVPNSEKMSIWKCAVCGKQIKGNWRKRQGHIQAHEGLKVSCPVAECSVIVGDTNLRKHLKRKHKMACNALPSREKALLQKELDRNNEVAMNYEMKYFPPTSLISFSDTTGKDPVKPFCKKCRIRCTQLQGRRNHVAIELKLKLNCPVRGCSHRGRHGAIKAHLRRKHGKQLRDLNGTERKCFDNARQKLYKKVDNVMHQFFSQ
;
A
#
# COMPACT_ATOMS: atom_id res chain seq x y z
N MET A 1 58.20 -9.57 -61.77
CA MET A 1 56.75 -9.58 -61.51
C MET A 1 56.58 -9.50 -60.00
N ASN A 2 56.18 -8.34 -59.47
CA ASN A 2 56.17 -8.07 -58.02
C ASN A 2 54.78 -8.32 -57.43
N PRO A 3 54.64 -9.21 -56.42
CA PRO A 3 53.40 -9.43 -55.71
C PRO A 3 53.37 -8.54 -54.47
N SER A 4 52.86 -7.31 -54.55
CA SER A 4 52.91 -6.39 -53.40
C SER A 4 51.70 -5.45 -53.21
N SER A 5 50.53 -5.75 -53.78
CA SER A 5 49.39 -4.81 -53.75
C SER A 5 48.05 -5.34 -53.20
N ALA A 6 48.01 -6.49 -52.52
CA ALA A 6 46.74 -7.05 -52.03
C ALA A 6 46.45 -6.84 -50.53
N ALA A 7 47.37 -6.29 -49.72
CA ALA A 7 47.23 -6.29 -48.26
C ALA A 7 46.49 -5.07 -47.66
N HIS A 8 46.17 -4.02 -48.42
CA HIS A 8 45.63 -2.77 -47.86
C HIS A 8 44.09 -2.72 -47.70
N GLY A 9 43.33 -3.66 -48.26
CA GLY A 9 41.86 -3.62 -48.19
C GLY A 9 41.25 -4.09 -46.86
N ALA A 10 41.88 -5.03 -46.14
CA ALA A 10 41.28 -5.67 -44.98
C ALA A 10 41.26 -4.81 -43.70
N SER A 11 42.08 -3.76 -43.63
CA SER A 11 42.20 -2.92 -42.43
C SER A 11 41.02 -1.95 -42.25
N SER A 12 40.40 -1.49 -43.34
CA SER A 12 39.38 -0.43 -43.28
C SER A 12 38.02 -0.92 -42.73
N ASP A 13 37.64 -2.17 -43.02
CA ASP A 13 36.35 -2.70 -42.58
C ASP A 13 36.34 -3.05 -41.08
N HIS A 14 37.49 -3.45 -40.55
CA HIS A 14 37.66 -3.72 -39.12
C HIS A 14 37.47 -2.45 -38.28
N ASP A 15 38.09 -1.34 -38.67
CA ASP A 15 37.96 -0.06 -37.96
C ASP A 15 36.53 0.47 -37.99
N LYS A 16 35.81 0.28 -39.11
CA LYS A 16 34.40 0.66 -39.23
C LYS A 16 33.52 -0.16 -38.26
N PHE A 17 33.76 -1.46 -38.16
CA PHE A 17 33.05 -2.33 -37.22
C PHE A 17 33.31 -1.94 -35.76
N LEU A 18 34.56 -1.66 -35.39
CA LEU A 18 34.91 -1.24 -34.03
C LEU A 18 34.23 0.08 -33.64
N ARG A 19 34.19 1.07 -34.55
CA ARG A 19 33.47 2.33 -34.32
C ARG A 19 31.96 2.10 -34.12
N GLN A 20 31.34 1.30 -34.98
CA GLN A 20 29.91 0.96 -34.84
C GLN A 20 29.61 0.24 -33.52
N SER A 21 30.47 -0.71 -33.12
CA SER A 21 30.34 -1.41 -31.84
C SER A 21 30.45 -0.46 -30.65
N GLN A 22 31.39 0.50 -30.71
CA GLN A 22 31.54 1.53 -29.68
C GLN A 22 30.34 2.47 -29.62
N ASP A 23 29.77 2.86 -30.76
CA ASP A 23 28.57 3.70 -30.83
C ASP A 23 27.35 3.00 -30.22
N VAL A 24 27.17 1.71 -30.52
CA VAL A 24 26.11 0.89 -29.91
C VAL A 24 26.30 0.80 -28.39
N LYS A 25 27.53 0.57 -27.93
CA LYS A 25 27.86 0.55 -26.49
C LYS A 25 27.52 1.88 -25.82
N ASN A 26 27.92 3.01 -26.41
CA ASN A 26 27.63 4.34 -25.88
C ASN A 26 26.13 4.62 -25.83
N ASN A 27 25.38 4.23 -26.85
CA ASN A 27 23.91 4.37 -26.88
C ASN A 27 23.23 3.54 -25.79
N LEU A 28 23.70 2.32 -25.51
CA LEU A 28 23.18 1.49 -24.42
C LEU A 28 23.45 2.11 -23.04
N ILE A 29 24.63 2.70 -22.83
CA ILE A 29 24.97 3.41 -21.59
C ILE A 29 24.03 4.61 -21.40
N ASN A 30 23.86 5.45 -22.42
CA ASN A 30 22.96 6.61 -22.37
C ASN A 30 21.50 6.23 -22.09
N LEU A 31 21.04 5.09 -22.64
CA LEU A 31 19.69 4.58 -22.40
C LEU A 31 19.51 4.11 -20.95
N LEU A 32 20.51 3.43 -20.38
CA LEU A 32 20.50 3.01 -18.97
C LEU A 32 20.47 4.21 -18.03
N GLU A 33 21.31 5.22 -18.27
CA GLU A 33 21.31 6.47 -17.48
C GLU A 33 19.97 7.21 -17.58
N SER A 34 19.39 7.27 -18.78
CA SER A 34 18.08 7.88 -19.00
C SER A 34 16.96 7.12 -18.27
N GLN A 35 17.01 5.79 -18.27
CA GLN A 35 16.06 4.96 -17.53
C GLN A 35 16.19 5.16 -16.02
N GLU A 36 17.42 5.25 -15.50
CA GLU A 36 17.68 5.52 -14.10
C GLU A 36 17.16 6.90 -13.69
N LYS A 37 17.43 7.93 -14.50
CA LYS A 37 16.90 9.29 -14.30
C LYS A 37 15.37 9.31 -14.28
N LEU A 38 14.72 8.60 -15.20
CA LEU A 38 13.26 8.49 -15.23
C LEU A 38 12.72 7.80 -13.97
N ARG A 39 13.37 6.73 -13.49
CA ARG A 39 12.98 6.07 -12.23
C ARG A 39 13.10 7.01 -11.03
N ARG A 40 14.19 7.79 -10.93
CA ARG A 40 14.37 8.81 -9.89
C ARG A 40 13.25 9.86 -9.95
N MET A 41 12.91 10.35 -11.14
CA MET A 41 11.81 11.32 -11.32
C MET A 41 10.45 10.75 -10.90
N MET A 42 10.12 9.53 -11.31
CA MET A 42 8.86 8.87 -10.96
C MET A 42 8.69 8.65 -9.44
N MET A 43 9.80 8.45 -8.72
CA MET A 43 9.80 8.35 -7.25
C MET A 43 9.54 9.69 -6.56
N ASN A 44 10.24 10.75 -6.99
CA ASN A 44 10.00 12.10 -6.45
C ASN A 44 8.55 12.51 -6.64
N TYR A 45 8.01 12.25 -7.83
CA TYR A 45 6.60 12.49 -8.14
C TYR A 45 5.63 11.70 -7.24
N SER A 46 5.95 10.43 -6.96
CA SER A 46 5.12 9.60 -6.06
C SER A 46 5.14 10.10 -4.61
N ASN A 47 6.27 10.61 -4.14
CA ASN A 47 6.39 11.19 -2.81
C ASN A 47 5.62 12.52 -2.70
N GLU A 48 5.68 13.37 -3.72
CA GLU A 48 4.90 14.62 -3.79
C GLU A 48 3.39 14.37 -3.79
N ILE A 49 2.90 13.35 -4.49
CA ILE A 49 1.47 13.01 -4.52
C ILE A 49 0.99 12.55 -3.14
N ILE A 50 1.78 11.73 -2.44
CA ILE A 50 1.40 11.19 -1.13
C ILE A 50 1.40 12.29 -0.05
N HIS A 51 2.24 13.31 -0.21
CA HIS A 51 2.35 14.46 0.67
C HIS A 51 1.68 15.71 0.11
N GLY A 52 0.58 15.55 -0.65
CA GLY A 52 -0.12 16.62 -1.36
C GLY A 52 -0.14 17.94 -0.57
N PRO A 53 0.10 19.09 -1.25
CA PRO A 53 0.48 20.35 -0.63
C PRO A 53 -0.39 20.62 0.59
N SER A 54 0.26 20.60 1.76
CA SER A 54 -0.40 20.76 3.05
C SER A 54 -1.20 22.07 3.01
N ILE A 55 -2.53 21.96 2.88
CA ILE A 55 -3.48 23.09 2.85
C ILE A 55 -3.43 23.91 4.16
N THR A 56 -2.64 23.48 5.13
CA THR A 56 -2.41 24.12 6.42
C THR A 56 -1.78 25.52 6.32
N ALA A 57 -1.30 25.97 5.16
CA ALA A 57 -0.68 27.29 5.00
C ALA A 57 -1.66 28.48 4.95
N MET A 58 -2.99 28.30 4.96
CA MET A 58 -3.94 29.43 4.83
C MET A 58 -4.70 29.83 6.09
N ASN A 59 -4.48 29.20 7.26
CA ASN A 59 -5.30 29.48 8.47
C ASN A 59 -4.51 29.81 9.75
N ASN A 60 -3.37 30.50 9.65
CA ASN A 60 -2.76 31.13 10.84
C ASN A 60 -3.25 32.59 10.97
N ARG A 61 -4.48 32.75 11.47
CA ARG A 61 -4.94 33.99 12.10
C ARG A 61 -4.62 33.88 13.58
N GLU A 62 -3.80 34.82 14.05
CA GLU A 62 -3.25 34.95 15.39
C GLU A 62 -4.28 34.70 16.50
N ILE A 63 -4.04 33.66 17.32
CA ILE A 63 -4.59 33.59 18.67
C ILE A 63 -3.39 33.44 19.61
N SER A 64 -3.12 34.53 20.32
CA SER A 64 -2.13 34.65 21.39
C SER A 64 -2.53 33.79 22.60
N PRO A 65 -1.63 33.00 23.20
CA PRO A 65 -1.90 32.38 24.49
C PRO A 65 -1.03 33.00 25.60
N GLN A 66 -1.68 33.63 26.59
CA GLN A 66 -1.17 33.70 27.95
C GLN A 66 -1.75 32.53 28.75
N ARG A 67 -0.89 31.71 29.36
CA ARG A 67 -0.77 31.58 30.83
C ARG A 67 0.06 30.35 31.20
N GLU A 68 0.99 30.62 32.10
CA GLU A 68 1.84 29.72 32.87
C GLU A 68 1.01 28.84 33.82
N SER A 69 1.50 27.64 34.14
CA SER A 69 1.83 27.23 35.51
C SER A 69 2.22 25.75 35.63
N ASN A 70 3.38 25.56 36.27
CA ASN A 70 3.76 24.63 37.35
C ASN A 70 3.66 23.11 37.18
N ASP A 71 4.85 22.51 37.28
CA ASP A 71 5.31 21.47 38.23
C ASP A 71 4.42 20.26 38.52
N GLU A 72 4.96 19.06 38.25
CA GLU A 72 5.34 18.14 39.34
C GLU A 72 6.20 16.99 38.80
N GLU A 73 7.36 16.82 39.44
CA GLU A 73 8.27 15.70 39.27
C GLU A 73 7.65 14.43 39.86
N LYS A 74 7.82 13.29 39.17
CA LYS A 74 7.65 11.99 39.81
C LYS A 74 8.63 10.97 39.22
N GLU A 75 9.69 10.73 39.99
CA GLU A 75 10.57 9.59 39.84
C GLU A 75 9.80 8.28 40.09
N GLY A 76 10.17 7.25 39.33
CA GLY A 76 9.58 5.91 39.42
C GLY A 76 10.46 4.90 38.70
N SER A 77 11.53 4.51 39.37
CA SER A 77 12.38 3.34 39.12
C SER A 77 11.55 2.04 39.10
N SER A 78 11.79 1.16 38.12
CA SER A 78 11.52 -0.29 38.22
C SER A 78 12.08 -1.03 37.00
N GLU A 79 13.25 -1.62 37.23
CA GLU A 79 13.65 -3.02 37.02
C GLU A 79 13.42 -3.72 35.67
N GLU A 80 14.54 -4.27 35.21
CA GLU A 80 14.78 -5.17 34.09
C GLU A 80 13.99 -6.49 34.11
N ASP A 81 13.35 -6.79 32.97
CA ASP A 81 12.90 -8.15 32.61
C ASP A 81 13.58 -8.60 31.31
N GLU A 82 14.57 -9.48 31.46
CA GLU A 82 15.06 -10.33 30.38
C GLU A 82 14.05 -11.45 30.10
N ILE A 83 13.40 -11.42 28.93
CA ILE A 83 12.76 -12.63 28.39
C ILE A 83 13.25 -12.93 26.96
N SER A 84 13.82 -14.12 26.88
CA SER A 84 14.21 -14.86 25.69
C SER A 84 13.00 -15.33 24.87
N SER A 85 13.24 -15.46 23.55
CA SER A 85 12.55 -16.35 22.60
C SER A 85 11.11 -16.01 22.16
N VAL A 86 10.88 -15.85 20.85
CA VAL A 86 10.40 -16.91 19.93
C VAL A 86 10.15 -16.36 18.52
N SER A 87 10.33 -17.25 17.54
CA SER A 87 10.23 -17.08 16.09
C SER A 87 8.96 -16.37 15.60
N SER A 88 9.14 -15.34 14.78
CA SER A 88 8.04 -14.62 14.13
C SER A 88 7.42 -15.43 13.00
N VAL A 89 6.25 -16.01 13.25
CA VAL A 89 5.33 -16.46 12.21
C VAL A 89 4.68 -15.25 11.53
N SER A 90 4.94 -15.11 10.24
CA SER A 90 4.42 -14.03 9.40
C SER A 90 2.91 -14.23 9.21
N SER A 91 2.10 -13.42 9.90
CA SER A 91 0.65 -13.38 9.70
C SER A 91 0.30 -12.42 8.57
N GLU A 92 -0.49 -12.91 7.64
CA GLU A 92 -0.97 -12.22 6.44
C GLU A 92 -2.07 -11.25 6.84
N GLU A 93 -1.72 -9.97 7.06
CA GLU A 93 -2.70 -8.93 7.35
C GLU A 93 -3.41 -8.51 6.04
N GLU A 94 -4.60 -9.06 5.82
CA GLU A 94 -5.55 -8.61 4.80
C GLU A 94 -6.01 -7.18 5.15
N ALA A 95 -5.41 -6.19 4.48
CA ALA A 95 -5.83 -4.80 4.56
C ALA A 95 -7.20 -4.62 3.88
N ASP A 96 -8.27 -4.66 4.67
CA ASP A 96 -9.64 -4.30 4.29
C ASP A 96 -9.66 -2.81 3.86
N LEU A 97 -9.55 -2.54 2.56
CA LEU A 97 -9.82 -1.21 1.99
C LEU A 97 -11.33 -1.01 1.91
N ASP A 98 -11.88 -0.26 2.87
CA ASP A 98 -13.29 0.16 2.91
C ASP A 98 -13.59 1.09 1.72
N ASN A 99 -14.21 0.55 0.68
CA ASN A 99 -14.81 1.31 -0.43
C ASN A 99 -16.26 1.66 -0.05
N ASP A 100 -16.43 2.73 0.72
CA ASP A 100 -17.72 3.35 0.99
C ASP A 100 -18.13 4.20 -0.22
N GLY A 101 -19.08 3.69 -1.02
CA GLY A 101 -19.61 4.42 -2.16
C GLY A 101 -20.97 3.89 -2.62
N LEU A 102 -21.99 4.75 -2.42
CA LEU A 102 -23.34 4.74 -2.99
C LEU A 102 -24.46 4.11 -2.12
N SER A 103 -25.00 4.92 -1.22
CA SER A 103 -26.36 4.80 -0.72
C SER A 103 -27.35 5.39 -1.74
N VAL A 104 -28.29 4.56 -2.20
CA VAL A 104 -29.46 4.95 -2.99
C VAL A 104 -30.45 5.65 -2.06
N ILE A 105 -30.96 6.82 -2.49
CA ILE A 105 -32.10 7.51 -1.87
C ILE A 105 -33.18 7.64 -2.96
N GLU A 106 -34.31 6.97 -2.74
CA GLU A 106 -35.66 7.27 -3.28
C GLU A 106 -36.41 8.00 -2.14
N GLU A 107 -37.39 8.90 -2.30
CA GLU A 107 -38.09 9.58 -3.40
C GLU A 107 -38.96 10.66 -2.70
N GLY A 108 -39.26 11.81 -3.32
CA GLY A 108 -40.30 12.72 -2.80
C GLY A 108 -40.26 14.21 -3.20
N ALA A 109 -40.92 14.51 -4.33
CA ALA A 109 -41.74 15.69 -4.63
C ALA A 109 -41.14 17.10 -4.97
N SER A 110 -41.50 17.53 -6.20
CA SER A 110 -41.89 18.87 -6.71
C SER A 110 -40.87 20.01 -6.98
N HIS A 111 -40.77 20.35 -8.28
CA HIS A 111 -40.46 21.61 -9.04
C HIS A 111 -40.29 22.95 -8.29
N PRO A 112 -39.61 24.02 -8.85
CA PRO A 112 -39.42 24.30 -10.27
C PRO A 112 -38.02 24.80 -10.74
N GLU A 113 -37.97 25.02 -12.05
CA GLU A 113 -36.89 25.46 -12.93
C GLU A 113 -36.04 26.64 -12.43
N ALA A 114 -34.71 26.50 -12.56
CA ALA A 114 -33.80 27.62 -12.73
C ALA A 114 -32.59 27.20 -13.58
N LEU A 115 -32.58 27.70 -14.81
CA LEU A 115 -31.49 27.69 -15.77
C LEU A 115 -30.21 28.28 -15.15
N GLY A 116 -29.07 27.60 -15.36
CA GLY A 116 -27.74 28.21 -15.20
C GLY A 116 -26.70 27.44 -14.39
N GLN A 117 -26.47 26.15 -14.67
CA GLN A 117 -25.29 25.41 -14.18
C GLN A 117 -24.77 24.42 -15.24
N ALA A 118 -24.58 24.91 -16.47
CA ALA A 118 -23.68 24.28 -17.42
C ALA A 118 -22.24 24.72 -17.10
N GLU A 119 -21.26 23.83 -17.25
CA GLU A 119 -19.80 24.12 -17.19
C GLU A 119 -19.07 24.17 -15.83
N LYS A 120 -19.39 23.31 -14.86
CA LYS A 120 -18.37 22.85 -13.89
C LYS A 120 -18.40 21.35 -13.63
N ARG A 121 -18.68 20.55 -14.66
CA ARG A 121 -18.22 19.16 -14.69
C ARG A 121 -16.71 19.18 -14.87
N LYS A 122 -15.99 19.43 -13.75
CA LYS A 122 -14.60 18.99 -13.59
C LYS A 122 -14.58 17.54 -14.05
N LEU A 123 -14.08 17.29 -15.26
CA LEU A 123 -13.68 15.96 -15.66
C LEU A 123 -12.72 15.52 -14.56
N ARG A 124 -13.22 14.69 -13.63
CA ARG A 124 -12.37 13.79 -12.88
C ARG A 124 -11.81 12.88 -13.95
N ILE A 125 -10.71 13.31 -14.56
CA ILE A 125 -9.76 12.42 -15.18
C ILE A 125 -9.35 11.55 -14.01
N VAL A 126 -10.07 10.43 -13.86
CA VAL A 126 -9.62 9.30 -13.07
C VAL A 126 -8.35 8.91 -13.79
N ARG A 127 -7.23 9.50 -13.35
CA ARG A 127 -5.91 9.07 -13.77
C ARG A 127 -5.83 7.67 -13.20
N ASP A 128 -6.19 6.69 -14.02
CA ASP A 128 -5.80 5.30 -13.83
C ASP A 128 -4.27 5.29 -13.89
N VAL A 129 -3.65 5.71 -12.78
CA VAL A 129 -2.22 5.59 -12.57
C VAL A 129 -1.93 4.11 -12.80
N PRO A 130 -1.06 3.74 -13.75
CA PRO A 130 -0.86 2.36 -14.15
C PRO A 130 -0.62 1.49 -12.93
N ASN A 131 -1.63 0.69 -12.57
CA ASN A 131 -1.64 -0.12 -11.35
C ASN A 131 -0.69 -1.34 -11.48
N SER A 132 0.10 -1.40 -12.56
CA SER A 132 0.99 -2.51 -12.93
C SER A 132 2.07 -2.74 -11.89
N GLU A 133 2.63 -1.69 -11.30
CA GLU A 133 3.69 -1.86 -10.29
C GLU A 133 3.18 -2.53 -9.02
N LYS A 134 1.97 -2.20 -8.56
CA LYS A 134 1.36 -2.84 -7.38
C LYS A 134 1.08 -4.33 -7.58
N MET A 135 1.07 -4.77 -8.83
CA MET A 135 0.86 -6.16 -9.19
C MET A 135 2.17 -6.88 -9.52
N SER A 136 3.30 -6.19 -9.69
CA SER A 136 4.57 -6.86 -10.00
C SER A 136 5.02 -7.83 -8.89
N ILE A 137 5.45 -9.04 -9.27
CA ILE A 137 6.08 -10.02 -8.39
C ILE A 137 7.55 -10.12 -8.78
N TRP A 138 8.42 -9.81 -7.82
CA TRP A 138 9.87 -9.84 -7.99
C TRP A 138 10.50 -10.93 -7.15
N LYS A 139 11.49 -11.64 -7.69
CA LYS A 139 12.30 -12.59 -6.94
C LYS A 139 13.60 -11.93 -6.51
N CYS A 140 13.88 -11.91 -5.21
CA CYS A 140 15.19 -11.48 -4.73
C CYS A 140 16.28 -12.41 -5.30
N ALA A 141 17.27 -11.85 -5.99
CA ALA A 141 18.38 -12.62 -6.58
C ALA A 141 19.31 -13.23 -5.52
N VAL A 142 19.34 -12.65 -4.30
CA VAL A 142 20.21 -13.11 -3.22
C VAL A 142 19.55 -14.19 -2.35
N CYS A 143 18.33 -13.96 -1.86
CA CYS A 143 17.65 -14.93 -0.97
C CYS A 143 16.53 -15.73 -1.63
N GLY A 144 16.21 -15.47 -2.90
CA GLY A 144 15.14 -16.16 -3.63
C GLY A 144 13.71 -15.79 -3.21
N LYS A 145 13.52 -14.95 -2.18
CA LYS A 145 12.19 -14.57 -1.68
C LYS A 145 11.40 -13.78 -2.71
N GLN A 146 10.13 -14.13 -2.89
CA GLN A 146 9.22 -13.40 -3.77
C GLN A 146 8.61 -12.21 -3.03
N ILE A 147 8.72 -11.02 -3.61
CA ILE A 147 8.20 -9.76 -3.08
C ILE A 147 7.15 -9.24 -4.06
N LYS A 148 5.89 -9.19 -3.59
CA LYS A 148 4.75 -8.72 -4.38
C LYS A 148 4.41 -7.28 -4.06
N GLY A 149 4.44 -6.41 -5.07
CA GLY A 149 3.90 -5.06 -5.01
C GLY A 149 4.90 -3.98 -5.42
N ASN A 150 4.63 -2.77 -4.95
CA ASN A 150 5.40 -1.57 -5.30
C ASN A 150 6.82 -1.56 -4.71
N TRP A 151 7.62 -0.61 -5.20
CA TRP A 151 8.98 -0.33 -4.74
C TRP A 151 9.15 -0.32 -3.22
N ARG A 152 8.23 0.29 -2.45
CA ARG A 152 8.36 0.36 -0.97
C ARG A 152 8.56 -1.00 -0.30
N LYS A 153 7.96 -2.06 -0.85
CA LYS A 153 8.15 -3.44 -0.33
C LYS A 153 9.51 -4.00 -0.69
N ARG A 154 10.01 -3.73 -1.92
CA ARG A 154 11.36 -4.11 -2.35
C ARG A 154 12.42 -3.35 -1.54
N GLN A 155 12.22 -2.05 -1.35
CA GLN A 155 13.06 -1.19 -0.51
C GLN A 155 13.17 -1.74 0.92
N GLY A 156 12.04 -2.04 1.58
CA GLY A 156 12.07 -2.62 2.93
C GLY A 156 12.78 -3.99 2.97
N HIS A 157 12.71 -4.76 1.89
CA HIS A 157 13.47 -6.00 1.76
C HIS A 157 14.98 -5.77 1.60
N ILE A 158 15.40 -4.80 0.77
CA ILE A 158 16.81 -4.41 0.60
C ILE A 158 17.38 -3.88 1.92
N GLN A 159 16.63 -3.03 2.62
CA GLN A 159 17.04 -2.50 3.93
C GLN A 159 17.32 -3.61 4.94
N ALA A 160 16.54 -4.69 4.93
CA ALA A 160 16.77 -5.85 5.80
C ALA A 160 18.07 -6.60 5.43
N HIS A 161 18.40 -6.71 4.14
CA HIS A 161 19.63 -7.33 3.68
C HIS A 161 20.87 -6.50 4.01
N GLU A 162 20.80 -5.20 3.79
CA GLU A 162 21.93 -4.28 3.94
C GLU A 162 22.03 -3.71 5.37
N GLY A 163 21.17 -4.16 6.30
CA GLY A 163 21.18 -3.70 7.68
C GLY A 163 20.87 -2.21 7.86
N LEU A 164 20.17 -1.61 6.88
CA LEU A 164 19.82 -0.19 6.89
C LEU A 164 18.80 0.07 7.99
N LYS A 165 19.22 0.83 8.99
CA LYS A 165 18.39 1.22 10.14
C LYS A 165 18.43 2.74 10.27
N VAL A 166 17.53 3.26 11.08
CA VAL A 166 17.47 4.67 11.46
C VAL A 166 17.65 4.79 12.96
N SER A 167 18.35 5.83 13.38
CA SER A 167 18.51 6.18 14.79
C SER A 167 17.23 6.84 15.30
N CYS A 168 16.83 6.56 16.54
CA CYS A 168 15.72 7.29 17.14
C CYS A 168 16.09 8.77 17.23
N PRO A 169 15.27 9.70 16.70
CA PRO A 169 15.63 11.11 16.67
C PRO A 169 15.34 11.83 18.00
N VAL A 170 14.77 11.14 19.00
CA VAL A 170 14.51 11.70 20.33
C VAL A 170 15.82 11.79 21.11
N ALA A 171 16.08 12.95 21.73
CA ALA A 171 17.26 13.15 22.56
C ALA A 171 17.42 12.02 23.59
N GLU A 172 18.67 11.59 23.80
CA GLU A 172 19.06 10.52 24.74
C GLU A 172 18.57 9.10 24.37
N CYS A 173 17.85 8.93 23.25
CA CYS A 173 17.46 7.61 22.79
C CYS A 173 18.47 7.03 21.78
N SER A 174 19.34 6.14 22.25
CA SER A 174 20.36 5.46 21.40
C SER A 174 19.81 4.27 20.61
N VAL A 175 18.49 4.10 20.52
CA VAL A 175 17.89 2.94 19.86
C VAL A 175 17.97 3.08 18.35
N ILE A 176 18.54 2.07 17.70
CA ILE A 176 18.63 1.96 16.24
C ILE A 176 17.65 0.89 15.74
N VAL A 177 16.67 1.28 14.93
CA VAL A 177 15.57 0.42 14.48
C VAL A 177 15.34 0.55 12.98
N GLY A 178 14.76 -0.48 12.35
CA GLY A 178 14.29 -0.35 10.96
C GLY A 178 13.14 0.66 10.85
N ASP A 179 12.99 1.31 9.68
CA ASP A 179 11.99 2.36 9.42
C ASP A 179 10.56 1.95 9.83
N THR A 180 10.12 0.75 9.43
CA THR A 180 8.79 0.22 9.78
C THR A 180 8.57 0.04 11.29
N ASN A 181 9.64 -0.11 12.07
CA ASN A 181 9.60 -0.27 13.51
C ASN A 181 9.77 1.06 14.26
N LEU A 182 10.36 2.09 13.64
CA LEU A 182 10.54 3.40 14.26
C LEU A 182 9.21 4.00 14.74
N ARG A 183 8.15 3.93 13.92
CA ARG A 183 6.82 4.42 14.31
C ARG A 183 6.28 3.71 15.57
N LYS A 184 6.49 2.38 15.66
CA LYS A 184 6.06 1.59 16.82
C LYS A 184 6.91 1.93 18.05
N HIS A 185 8.22 2.11 17.85
CA HIS A 185 9.17 2.50 18.89
C HIS A 185 8.79 3.87 19.49
N LEU A 186 8.64 4.91 18.65
CA LEU A 186 8.21 6.25 19.09
C LEU A 186 6.90 6.21 19.88
N LYS A 187 5.92 5.42 19.41
CA LYS A 187 4.64 5.29 20.10
C LYS A 187 4.76 4.60 21.46
N ARG A 188 5.62 3.58 21.59
CA ARG A 188 5.73 2.76 22.82
C ARG A 188 6.67 3.37 23.85
N LYS A 189 7.86 3.80 23.41
CA LYS A 189 8.92 4.30 24.30
C LYS A 189 8.79 5.80 24.59
N HIS A 190 8.33 6.57 23.62
CA HIS A 190 8.26 8.03 23.73
C HIS A 190 6.81 8.58 23.76
N LYS A 191 5.81 7.69 23.71
CA LYS A 191 4.37 8.04 23.71
C LYS A 191 4.00 9.10 22.65
N MET A 192 4.76 9.17 21.56
CA MET A 192 4.59 10.20 20.53
C MET A 192 4.44 9.58 19.13
N ALA A 193 3.82 10.33 18.23
CA ALA A 193 3.74 9.99 16.82
C ALA A 193 4.87 10.67 16.03
N CYS A 194 5.27 10.10 14.89
CA CYS A 194 6.34 10.65 14.06
C CYS A 194 6.07 12.10 13.60
N ASN A 195 4.81 12.47 13.41
CA ASN A 195 4.40 13.84 13.05
C ASN A 195 4.38 14.80 14.25
N ALA A 196 4.52 14.31 15.49
CA ALA A 196 4.63 15.13 16.69
C ALA A 196 6.09 15.47 17.05
N LEU A 197 7.07 14.89 16.35
CA LEU A 197 8.49 15.24 16.54
C LEU A 197 8.73 16.74 16.29
N PRO A 198 9.64 17.40 17.02
CA PRO A 198 10.01 18.77 16.71
C PRO A 198 10.71 18.86 15.34
N SER A 199 10.71 20.05 14.74
CA SER A 199 11.08 20.23 13.34
C SER A 199 12.53 19.82 13.05
N ARG A 200 13.44 20.01 14.01
CA ARG A 200 14.86 19.63 13.89
C ARG A 200 15.02 18.11 13.80
N GLU A 201 14.37 17.38 14.69
CA GLU A 201 14.36 15.92 14.78
C GLU A 201 13.71 15.29 13.53
N LYS A 202 12.63 15.90 13.03
CA LYS A 202 12.01 15.50 11.75
C LYS A 202 12.98 15.64 10.59
N ALA A 203 13.71 16.76 10.50
CA ALA A 203 14.66 17.00 9.42
C ALA A 203 15.82 16.00 9.46
N LEU A 204 16.34 15.67 10.64
CA LEU A 204 17.38 14.66 10.83
C LEU A 204 16.88 13.27 10.41
N LEU A 205 15.70 12.87 10.89
CA LEU A 205 15.10 11.59 10.52
C LEU A 205 14.85 11.50 9.00
N GLN A 206 14.32 12.56 8.39
CA GLN A 206 14.08 12.59 6.95
C GLN A 206 15.39 12.44 6.17
N LYS A 207 16.46 13.12 6.57
CA LYS A 207 17.78 13.00 5.96
C LYS A 207 18.34 11.57 6.03
N GLU A 208 18.14 10.88 7.15
CA GLU A 208 18.56 9.48 7.31
C GLU A 208 17.72 8.52 6.45
N LEU A 209 16.40 8.75 6.38
CA LEU A 209 15.51 8.01 5.49
C LEU A 209 15.85 8.21 4.01
N ASP A 210 16.17 9.44 3.61
CA ASP A 210 16.57 9.76 2.23
C ASP A 210 17.89 9.07 1.87
N ARG A 211 18.87 9.09 2.77
CA ARG A 211 20.13 8.35 2.61
C ARG A 211 19.88 6.85 2.48
N ASN A 212 19.05 6.27 3.34
CA ASN A 212 18.70 4.85 3.26
C ASN A 212 17.94 4.51 1.97
N ASN A 213 17.11 5.42 1.45
CA ASN A 213 16.44 5.26 0.18
C ASN A 213 17.42 5.29 -1.00
N GLU A 214 18.38 6.22 -1.01
CA GLU A 214 19.43 6.28 -2.02
C GLU A 214 20.28 5.00 -2.03
N VAL A 215 20.71 4.52 -0.86
CA VAL A 215 21.44 3.25 -0.75
C VAL A 215 20.60 2.09 -1.27
N ALA A 216 19.32 2.00 -0.88
CA ALA A 216 18.44 0.95 -1.36
C ALA A 216 18.25 0.98 -2.88
N MET A 217 18.17 2.17 -3.50
CA MET A 217 18.11 2.33 -4.96
C MET A 217 19.36 1.80 -5.65
N ASN A 218 20.55 2.12 -5.12
CA ASN A 218 21.82 1.63 -5.67
C ASN A 218 21.93 0.10 -5.61
N TYR A 219 21.28 -0.52 -4.63
CA TYR A 219 21.20 -1.96 -4.49
C TYR A 219 20.00 -2.60 -5.21
N GLU A 220 19.09 -1.84 -5.83
CA GLU A 220 17.93 -2.43 -6.54
C GLU A 220 18.39 -3.41 -7.62
N MET A 221 19.36 -3.04 -8.44
CA MET A 221 19.84 -3.91 -9.53
C MET A 221 20.57 -5.16 -9.03
N LYS A 222 21.12 -5.13 -7.81
CA LYS A 222 21.76 -6.29 -7.16
C LYS A 222 20.71 -7.30 -6.68
N TYR A 223 19.65 -6.84 -6.03
CA TYR A 223 18.62 -7.72 -5.43
C TYR A 223 17.46 -8.02 -6.38
N PHE A 224 17.11 -7.10 -7.26
CA PHE A 224 15.97 -7.16 -8.17
C PHE A 224 16.35 -6.68 -9.58
N PRO A 225 17.30 -7.36 -10.26
CA PRO A 225 17.59 -7.09 -11.66
C PRO A 225 16.33 -7.25 -12.52
N PRO A 226 16.26 -6.68 -13.74
CA PRO A 226 15.10 -6.85 -14.63
C PRO A 226 14.73 -8.33 -14.87
N THR A 227 15.72 -9.22 -14.88
CA THR A 227 15.54 -10.69 -15.00
C THR A 227 14.90 -11.34 -13.77
N SER A 228 14.88 -10.66 -12.63
CA SER A 228 14.20 -11.08 -11.40
C SER A 228 12.71 -10.76 -11.38
N LEU A 229 12.20 -10.00 -12.35
CA LEU A 229 10.76 -9.84 -12.52
C LEU A 229 10.19 -11.20 -12.98
N ILE A 230 9.51 -11.91 -12.07
CA ILE A 230 8.92 -13.22 -12.40
C ILE A 230 7.75 -13.01 -13.35
N SER A 231 6.85 -12.14 -12.92
CA SER A 231 5.63 -11.85 -13.64
C SER A 231 5.05 -10.58 -13.04
N PHE A 232 4.13 -9.94 -13.76
CA PHE A 232 3.07 -9.30 -13.03
C PHE A 232 2.33 -10.46 -12.35
N SER A 233 1.92 -10.33 -11.10
CA SER A 233 0.68 -11.01 -10.75
C SER A 233 -0.29 -10.48 -11.76
N ASP A 234 -0.45 -11.18 -12.89
CA ASP A 234 -1.71 -11.12 -13.54
C ASP A 234 -2.68 -11.45 -12.41
N THR A 235 -3.89 -11.00 -12.53
CA THR A 235 -4.94 -11.67 -11.80
C THR A 235 -5.06 -13.15 -12.23
N THR A 236 -3.96 -13.84 -12.64
CA THR A 236 -3.75 -15.26 -12.93
C THR A 236 -4.02 -16.06 -11.67
N GLY A 237 -5.29 -16.41 -11.54
CA GLY A 237 -5.91 -17.03 -10.38
C GLY A 237 -7.37 -16.61 -10.23
N LYS A 238 -7.81 -15.57 -10.92
CA LYS A 238 -9.20 -15.38 -11.28
C LYS A 238 -9.26 -15.50 -12.78
N ASP A 239 -9.94 -16.54 -13.24
CA ASP A 239 -10.56 -16.55 -14.54
C ASP A 239 -11.02 -15.12 -14.91
N PRO A 240 -11.00 -14.75 -16.20
CA PRO A 240 -11.69 -13.56 -16.70
C PRO A 240 -13.21 -13.70 -16.55
N VAL A 241 -13.69 -14.30 -15.45
CA VAL A 241 -15.01 -14.14 -14.88
C VAL A 241 -15.31 -12.67 -14.94
N LYS A 242 -16.15 -12.33 -15.91
CA LYS A 242 -16.71 -10.99 -16.08
C LYS A 242 -17.11 -10.53 -14.69
N PRO A 243 -16.46 -9.47 -14.14
CA PRO A 243 -16.69 -9.08 -12.76
C PRO A 243 -18.08 -8.48 -12.56
N PHE A 244 -18.98 -8.58 -13.54
CA PHE A 244 -20.28 -7.95 -13.55
C PHE A 244 -21.35 -8.96 -13.19
N CYS A 245 -22.24 -8.58 -12.29
CA CYS A 245 -23.43 -9.37 -12.00
C CYS A 245 -24.30 -9.49 -13.26
N LYS A 246 -24.75 -10.69 -13.60
CA LYS A 246 -25.64 -11.00 -14.72
C LYS A 246 -27.00 -10.31 -14.59
N LYS A 247 -27.49 -10.10 -13.35
CA LYS A 247 -28.81 -9.50 -13.07
C LYS A 247 -28.76 -7.97 -13.08
N CYS A 248 -27.90 -7.36 -12.27
CA CYS A 248 -27.90 -5.90 -12.07
C CYS A 248 -26.69 -5.17 -12.69
N ARG A 249 -25.79 -5.89 -13.38
CA ARG A 249 -24.60 -5.34 -14.05
C ARG A 249 -23.60 -4.61 -13.14
N ILE A 250 -23.74 -4.68 -11.81
CA ILE A 250 -22.77 -4.11 -10.87
C ILE A 250 -21.44 -4.87 -10.93
N ARG A 251 -20.32 -4.13 -10.95
CA ARG A 251 -18.95 -4.68 -10.96
C ARG A 251 -18.51 -5.09 -9.54
N CYS A 252 -18.17 -6.36 -9.34
CA CYS A 252 -17.64 -6.97 -8.12
C CYS A 252 -16.37 -7.79 -8.44
N THR A 253 -15.19 -7.21 -8.15
CA THR A 253 -13.88 -7.79 -8.48
C THR A 253 -13.36 -8.79 -7.43
N GLN A 254 -13.75 -8.61 -6.17
CA GLN A 254 -13.34 -9.46 -5.05
C GLN A 254 -14.41 -10.52 -4.75
N LEU A 255 -13.99 -11.74 -4.41
CA LEU A 255 -14.90 -12.84 -4.05
C LEU A 255 -15.82 -12.46 -2.88
N GLN A 256 -15.26 -11.79 -1.86
CA GLN A 256 -16.02 -11.29 -0.73
C GLN A 256 -17.06 -10.23 -1.14
N GLY A 257 -16.71 -9.36 -2.10
CA GLY A 257 -17.63 -8.40 -2.71
C GLY A 257 -18.77 -9.10 -3.46
N ARG A 258 -18.45 -10.12 -4.27
CA ARG A 258 -19.44 -10.94 -4.98
C ARG A 258 -20.39 -11.65 -4.01
N ARG A 259 -19.87 -12.25 -2.93
CA ARG A 259 -20.68 -12.90 -1.90
C ARG A 259 -21.63 -11.92 -1.20
N ASN A 260 -21.13 -10.76 -0.82
CA ASN A 260 -21.96 -9.70 -0.24
C ASN A 260 -23.02 -9.21 -1.22
N HIS A 261 -22.67 -9.06 -2.50
CA HIS A 261 -23.59 -8.67 -3.55
C HIS A 261 -24.72 -9.69 -3.72
N VAL A 262 -24.40 -10.98 -3.90
CA VAL A 262 -25.41 -12.04 -4.01
C VAL A 262 -26.27 -12.14 -2.75
N ALA A 263 -25.69 -11.94 -1.56
CA ALA A 263 -26.48 -11.90 -0.33
C ALA A 263 -27.53 -10.78 -0.32
N ILE A 264 -27.26 -9.62 -0.95
CA ILE A 264 -28.24 -8.52 -1.12
C ILE A 264 -29.37 -8.97 -2.03
N GLU A 265 -29.04 -9.50 -3.20
CA GLU A 265 -30.00 -9.98 -4.19
C GLU A 265 -30.93 -11.07 -3.62
N LEU A 266 -30.40 -11.92 -2.73
CA LEU A 266 -31.15 -12.97 -2.04
C LEU A 266 -31.82 -12.51 -0.73
N LYS A 267 -31.68 -11.22 -0.36
CA LYS A 267 -32.18 -10.64 0.90
C LYS A 267 -31.73 -11.40 2.16
N LEU A 268 -30.56 -12.04 2.12
CA LEU A 268 -30.02 -12.80 3.24
C LEU A 268 -29.36 -11.87 4.26
N LYS A 269 -29.60 -12.14 5.55
CA LYS A 269 -29.07 -11.35 6.68
C LYS A 269 -28.42 -12.26 7.73
N LEU A 270 -27.33 -11.77 8.33
CA LEU A 270 -26.69 -12.33 9.52
C LEU A 270 -27.29 -11.67 10.76
N ASN A 271 -27.45 -12.44 11.83
CA ASN A 271 -27.81 -11.90 13.14
C ASN A 271 -26.57 -11.32 13.82
N CYS A 272 -26.74 -10.30 14.66
CA CYS A 272 -25.68 -9.82 15.53
C CYS A 272 -25.25 -10.95 16.49
N PRO A 273 -23.95 -11.21 16.68
CA PRO A 273 -23.49 -12.26 17.58
C PRO A 273 -23.62 -11.91 19.06
N VAL A 274 -23.83 -10.64 19.41
CA VAL A 274 -23.97 -10.18 20.80
C VAL A 274 -25.33 -10.61 21.35
N ARG A 275 -25.32 -11.32 22.49
CA ARG A 275 -26.53 -11.87 23.12
C ARG A 275 -27.54 -10.76 23.42
N GLY A 276 -28.80 -10.97 23.03
CA GLY A 276 -29.89 -10.02 23.24
C GLY A 276 -29.99 -8.92 22.18
N CYS A 277 -29.04 -8.82 21.25
CA CYS A 277 -29.14 -7.85 20.16
C CYS A 277 -30.03 -8.36 19.03
N SER A 278 -31.11 -7.65 18.72
CA SER A 278 -32.07 -8.00 17.65
C SER A 278 -31.62 -7.57 16.25
N HIS A 279 -30.47 -6.90 16.13
CA HIS A 279 -29.99 -6.37 14.85
C HIS A 279 -29.64 -7.50 13.87
N ARG A 280 -30.03 -7.30 12.60
CA ARG A 280 -29.73 -8.21 11.50
C ARG A 280 -29.23 -7.41 10.30
N GLY A 281 -28.17 -7.89 9.66
CA GLY A 281 -27.53 -7.17 8.56
C GLY A 281 -26.59 -8.03 7.74
N ARG A 282 -26.01 -7.43 6.71
CA ARG A 282 -24.95 -8.05 5.90
C ARG A 282 -23.65 -8.12 6.69
N HIS A 283 -22.67 -8.90 6.24
CA HIS A 283 -21.36 -9.02 6.91
C HIS A 283 -20.73 -7.67 7.27
N GLY A 284 -20.64 -6.74 6.30
CA GLY A 284 -20.11 -5.38 6.54
C GLY A 284 -20.99 -4.56 7.50
N ALA A 285 -22.32 -4.68 7.40
CA ALA A 285 -23.25 -3.99 8.28
C ALA A 285 -23.15 -4.49 9.73
N ILE A 286 -22.96 -5.79 9.94
CA ILE A 286 -22.71 -6.35 11.27
C ILE A 286 -21.38 -5.85 11.83
N LYS A 287 -20.29 -5.83 11.05
CA LYS A 287 -19.00 -5.23 11.48
C LYS A 287 -19.18 -3.78 11.94
N ALA A 288 -19.86 -2.96 11.15
CA ALA A 288 -20.13 -1.56 11.48
C ALA A 288 -21.04 -1.41 12.71
N HIS A 289 -22.07 -2.24 12.81
CA HIS A 289 -22.98 -2.30 13.94
C HIS A 289 -22.26 -2.66 15.24
N LEU A 290 -21.37 -3.65 15.23
CA LEU A 290 -20.55 -4.04 16.38
C LEU A 290 -19.72 -2.85 16.90
N ARG A 291 -19.07 -2.11 15.99
CA ARG A 291 -18.28 -0.92 16.38
C ARG A 291 -19.16 0.19 16.96
N ARG A 292 -20.30 0.49 16.32
CA ARG A 292 -21.16 1.65 16.69
C ARG A 292 -22.07 1.41 17.87
N LYS A 293 -22.61 0.19 18.03
CA LYS A 293 -23.61 -0.14 19.05
C LYS A 293 -23.05 -0.92 20.23
N HIS A 294 -21.94 -1.63 20.02
CA HIS A 294 -21.34 -2.45 21.08
C HIS A 294 -19.92 -2.02 21.45
N GLY A 295 -19.31 -1.05 20.74
CA GLY A 295 -17.92 -0.66 20.96
C GLY A 295 -16.91 -1.78 20.70
N LYS A 296 -17.32 -2.85 20.03
CA LYS A 296 -16.52 -4.07 19.80
C LYS A 296 -16.10 -4.20 18.34
N GLN A 297 -14.91 -4.73 18.11
CA GLN A 297 -14.49 -5.28 16.82
C GLN A 297 -14.62 -6.81 16.83
N LEU A 298 -14.47 -7.47 15.68
CA LEU A 298 -14.58 -8.94 15.59
C LEU A 298 -13.55 -9.68 16.46
N ARG A 299 -12.40 -9.05 16.73
CA ARG A 299 -11.35 -9.58 17.61
C ARG A 299 -11.67 -9.40 19.10
N ASP A 300 -12.60 -8.50 19.44
CA ASP A 300 -13.01 -8.20 20.82
C ASP A 300 -14.26 -9.02 21.23
N LEU A 301 -14.80 -9.84 20.32
CA LEU A 301 -15.89 -10.77 20.62
C LEU A 301 -15.38 -11.90 21.52
N ASN A 302 -16.15 -12.29 22.53
CA ASN A 302 -15.81 -13.47 23.32
C ASN A 302 -15.92 -14.76 22.48
N GLY A 303 -15.39 -15.88 22.97
CA GLY A 303 -15.36 -17.15 22.22
C GLY A 303 -16.73 -17.59 21.71
N THR A 304 -17.78 -17.42 22.50
CA THR A 304 -19.16 -17.80 22.13
C THR A 304 -19.74 -16.88 21.06
N GLU A 305 -19.60 -15.56 21.22
CA GLU A 305 -20.02 -14.55 20.23
C GLU A 305 -19.29 -14.77 18.90
N ARG A 306 -17.97 -15.00 18.95
CA ARG A 306 -17.14 -15.23 17.78
C ARG A 306 -17.54 -16.51 17.04
N LYS A 307 -17.71 -17.63 17.76
CA LYS A 307 -18.20 -18.90 17.20
C LYS A 307 -19.58 -18.75 16.57
N CYS A 308 -20.49 -18.01 17.21
CA CYS A 308 -21.81 -17.70 16.67
C CYS A 308 -21.72 -16.92 15.34
N PHE A 309 -20.88 -15.87 15.31
CA PHE A 309 -20.65 -15.07 14.11
C PHE A 309 -20.08 -15.91 12.96
N ASP A 310 -19.03 -16.69 13.24
CA ASP A 310 -18.36 -17.51 12.22
C ASP A 310 -19.29 -18.59 11.66
N ASN A 311 -20.08 -19.25 12.52
CA ASN A 311 -21.09 -20.21 12.08
C ASN A 311 -22.18 -19.57 11.22
N ALA A 312 -22.69 -18.39 11.60
CA ALA A 312 -23.69 -17.67 10.82
C ALA A 312 -23.13 -17.23 9.47
N ARG A 313 -21.88 -16.73 9.45
CA ARG A 313 -21.16 -16.32 8.24
C ARG A 313 -20.94 -17.51 7.30
N GLN A 314 -20.49 -18.66 7.81
CA GLN A 314 -20.28 -19.86 7.01
C GLN A 314 -21.59 -20.37 6.39
N LYS A 315 -22.69 -20.39 7.17
CA LYS A 315 -24.02 -20.76 6.66
C LYS A 315 -24.49 -19.83 5.55
N LEU A 316 -24.28 -18.52 5.69
CA LEU A 316 -24.59 -17.54 4.66
C LEU A 316 -23.78 -17.81 3.39
N TYR A 317 -22.46 -17.97 3.52
CA TYR A 317 -21.57 -18.14 2.36
C TYR A 317 -21.86 -19.44 1.63
N LYS A 318 -22.15 -20.53 2.33
CA LYS A 318 -22.58 -21.79 1.69
C LYS A 318 -23.82 -21.59 0.82
N LYS A 319 -24.84 -20.87 1.31
CA LYS A 319 -26.05 -20.56 0.52
C LYS A 319 -25.76 -19.69 -0.69
N VAL A 320 -24.89 -18.69 -0.52
CA VAL A 320 -24.51 -17.75 -1.58
C VAL A 320 -23.65 -18.43 -2.66
N ASP A 321 -22.66 -19.22 -2.26
CA ASP A 321 -21.74 -19.89 -3.18
C ASP A 321 -22.48 -20.90 -4.05
N ASN A 322 -23.47 -21.61 -3.50
CA ASN A 322 -24.33 -22.54 -4.24
C ASN A 322 -25.05 -21.89 -5.44
N VAL A 323 -25.36 -20.59 -5.36
CA VAL A 323 -26.05 -19.86 -6.43
C VAL A 323 -25.17 -18.84 -7.14
N MET A 324 -23.87 -18.78 -6.82
CA MET A 324 -22.95 -17.78 -7.35
C MET A 324 -22.89 -17.77 -8.88
N HIS A 325 -22.94 -18.95 -9.51
CA HIS A 325 -22.92 -19.14 -10.96
C HIS A 325 -24.14 -18.52 -11.68
N GLN A 326 -25.26 -18.29 -10.97
CA GLN A 326 -26.44 -17.61 -11.51
C GLN A 326 -26.23 -16.10 -11.61
N PHE A 327 -25.34 -15.53 -10.79
CA PHE A 327 -25.06 -14.10 -10.74
C PHE A 327 -23.77 -13.74 -11.46
N PHE A 328 -22.77 -14.60 -11.49
CA PHE A 328 -21.49 -14.35 -12.15
C PHE A 328 -21.19 -15.51 -13.11
N SER A 329 -20.49 -15.23 -14.20
CA SER A 329 -19.94 -16.32 -15.02
C SER A 329 -18.88 -17.07 -14.21
N GLN A 330 -18.69 -18.35 -14.49
CA GLN A 330 -17.42 -19.00 -14.13
C GLN A 330 -16.35 -18.54 -15.13
#